data_AF-A0A6F9DNR3-F1
#
_entry.id   AF-A0A6F9DNR3-F1
#
_cell.length_a   1.000
_cell.length_b   1.000
_cell.length_c   1.000
_cell.angle_alpha   90.00
_cell.angle_beta   90.00
_cell.angle_gamma   90.00
#
_symmetry.space_group_name_H-M   'P 1'
#
loop_
_entity.id
_entity.type
_entity.pdbx_description
1 polymer ?
#
loop_
_entity_poly.entity_id
_entity_poly.type
_entity_poly.pdbx_seq_one_letter_code
_entity_poly.pdbx_strand_id
1 'polypeptide(L)'
;MSSTAVHKQCRSQGFSLQSYMKNSKVKGPPAADAFKSRPAKPTAFRKFYERGDFPIALEHDTKGNRIAWKVEIEKLDYHHYLPLFYDGLCETVHPYEFFARQGVHDMLEHGGSKILPVIPQLIIPIKNALNTRNRPVICTTLKVLQHLVVSADMVGEALVPYYRQILPILNIFKNNNLNSGDGIDYSQQKRENIGDLIQETLEAFEKHGGEDAFINIKYMVPTYESCMLN
;
A
#
# COMPACT_ATOMS: atom_id res chain seq x y z
N MET A 1 -44.26 -16.60 46.67
CA MET A 1 -43.08 -17.22 46.01
C MET A 1 -43.33 -17.20 44.50
N SER A 2 -42.96 -16.12 43.82
CA SER A 2 -43.17 -16.01 42.37
C SER A 2 -41.87 -16.37 41.67
N SER A 3 -41.84 -17.56 41.07
CA SER A 3 -40.69 -18.10 40.35
C SER A 3 -40.54 -17.36 39.02
N THR A 4 -39.50 -16.55 38.88
CA THR A 4 -39.11 -15.91 37.62
C THR A 4 -38.59 -16.98 36.67
N ALA A 5 -39.45 -17.44 35.75
CA ALA A 5 -39.04 -18.34 34.68
C ALA A 5 -38.03 -17.62 33.77
N VAL A 6 -36.76 -18.03 33.85
CA VAL A 6 -35.71 -17.59 32.93
C VAL A 6 -36.04 -18.15 31.54
N HIS A 7 -36.61 -17.32 30.66
CA HIS A 7 -36.85 -17.69 29.27
C HIS A 7 -35.51 -18.01 28.58
N LYS A 8 -35.29 -19.30 28.31
CA LYS A 8 -34.07 -19.80 27.66
C LYS A 8 -34.06 -19.36 26.18
N GLN A 9 -33.26 -18.34 25.87
CA GLN A 9 -33.08 -17.88 24.48
C GLN A 9 -32.46 -18.98 23.62
N CYS A 10 -33.09 -19.28 22.47
CA CYS A 10 -32.61 -20.26 21.51
C CYS A 10 -31.70 -19.59 20.47
N ARG A 11 -30.48 -20.09 20.25
CA ARG A 11 -29.60 -19.54 19.21
C ARG A 11 -29.99 -20.14 17.86
N SER A 12 -30.38 -19.30 16.90
CA SER A 12 -30.78 -19.74 15.55
C SER A 12 -29.80 -19.23 14.49
N GLN A 13 -29.68 -19.97 13.38
CA GLN A 13 -29.02 -19.46 12.18
C GLN A 13 -29.93 -18.44 11.47
N GLY A 14 -29.32 -17.49 10.74
CA GLY A 14 -30.06 -16.53 9.92
C GLY A 14 -30.90 -17.24 8.86
N PHE A 15 -32.01 -16.63 8.45
CA PHE A 15 -32.90 -17.12 7.39
C PHE A 15 -33.51 -18.52 7.67
N SER A 16 -33.64 -18.91 8.94
CA SER A 16 -34.26 -20.18 9.36
C SER A 16 -35.64 -19.94 10.00
N LEU A 17 -36.54 -20.94 9.99
CA LEU A 17 -37.84 -20.83 10.68
C LEU A 17 -37.70 -20.50 12.17
N GLN A 18 -36.63 -20.98 12.80
CA GLN A 18 -36.30 -20.69 14.19
C GLN A 18 -35.91 -19.22 14.41
N SER A 19 -35.39 -18.53 13.38
CA SER A 19 -35.05 -17.10 13.47
C SER A 19 -36.27 -16.17 13.56
N TYR A 20 -37.48 -16.66 13.23
CA TYR A 20 -38.74 -15.90 13.35
C TYR A 20 -39.45 -16.09 14.69
N MET A 21 -38.92 -16.96 15.58
CA MET A 21 -39.53 -17.24 16.88
C MET A 21 -39.21 -16.13 17.90
N LYS A 22 -40.18 -15.74 18.74
CA LYS A 22 -40.05 -14.65 19.73
C LYS A 22 -38.89 -14.80 20.73
N ASN A 23 -38.39 -16.03 20.93
CA ASN A 23 -37.30 -16.34 21.88
C ASN A 23 -35.99 -16.72 21.19
N SER A 24 -35.81 -16.41 19.91
CA SER A 24 -34.58 -16.72 19.19
C SER A 24 -33.64 -15.53 19.08
N LYS A 25 -32.34 -15.79 19.27
CA LYS A 25 -31.26 -14.83 19.00
C LYS A 25 -30.50 -15.31 17.78
N VAL A 26 -30.68 -14.62 16.67
CA VAL A 26 -30.02 -14.92 15.40
C VAL A 26 -28.53 -14.62 15.52
N LYS A 27 -27.68 -15.58 15.14
CA LYS A 27 -26.25 -15.30 14.99
C LYS A 27 -26.05 -14.36 13.81
N GLY A 28 -25.38 -13.23 14.07
CA GLY A 28 -24.96 -12.33 12.99
C GLY A 28 -24.01 -13.02 12.01
N PRO A 29 -23.84 -12.46 10.80
CA PRO A 29 -22.87 -12.97 9.84
C PRO A 29 -21.46 -12.95 10.44
N PRO A 30 -20.56 -13.85 10.01
CA PRO A 30 -19.17 -13.83 10.45
C PRO A 30 -18.51 -12.50 10.08
N ALA A 31 -17.56 -12.05 10.90
CA ALA A 31 -16.79 -10.85 10.60
C ALA A 31 -16.01 -11.04 9.29
N ALA A 32 -16.14 -10.09 8.36
CA ALA A 32 -15.45 -10.14 7.07
C ALA A 32 -13.95 -9.82 7.16
N ASP A 33 -13.46 -9.31 8.31
CA ASP A 33 -12.06 -8.96 8.58
C ASP A 33 -11.40 -8.14 7.45
N ALA A 34 -12.18 -7.28 6.79
CA ALA A 34 -11.75 -6.51 5.62
C ALA A 34 -10.58 -5.56 5.91
N PHE A 35 -10.47 -5.07 7.14
CA PHE A 35 -9.42 -4.14 7.58
C PHE A 35 -8.29 -4.80 8.38
N LYS A 36 -8.41 -6.10 8.67
CA LYS A 36 -7.43 -6.81 9.49
C LYS A 36 -6.11 -6.94 8.72
N SER A 37 -5.01 -6.56 9.37
CA SER A 37 -3.66 -6.71 8.82
C SER A 37 -3.37 -8.19 8.53
N ARG A 38 -2.64 -8.42 7.45
CA ARG A 38 -2.25 -9.74 6.96
C ARG A 38 -0.73 -9.85 7.05
N PRO A 39 -0.20 -11.00 7.50
CA PRO A 39 1.24 -11.20 7.52
C PRO A 39 1.80 -11.15 6.09
N ALA A 40 2.93 -10.47 5.93
CA ALA A 40 3.67 -10.49 4.68
C ALA A 40 4.21 -11.91 4.41
N LYS A 41 4.29 -12.28 3.14
CA LYS A 41 5.01 -13.48 2.73
C LYS A 41 6.52 -13.25 2.93
N PRO A 42 7.33 -14.31 3.14
CA PRO A 42 8.77 -14.16 3.16
C PRO A 42 9.27 -13.51 1.86
N THR A 43 10.01 -12.41 1.98
CA THR A 43 10.50 -11.66 0.83
C THR A 43 11.76 -12.28 0.25
N ALA A 44 11.94 -12.16 -1.06
CA ALA A 44 13.21 -12.41 -1.72
C ALA A 44 14.26 -11.39 -1.28
N PHE A 45 13.85 -10.15 -1.00
CA PHE A 45 14.71 -9.10 -0.46
C PHE A 45 15.47 -9.56 0.78
N ARG A 46 14.77 -10.09 1.79
CA ARG A 46 15.40 -10.54 3.04
C ARG A 46 16.45 -11.62 2.81
N LYS A 47 16.16 -12.59 1.94
CA LYS A 47 17.11 -13.66 1.59
C LYS A 47 18.36 -13.13 0.90
N PHE A 48 18.20 -12.19 -0.03
CA PHE A 48 19.33 -11.58 -0.75
C PHE A 48 20.18 -10.70 0.18
N TYR A 49 19.53 -10.01 1.12
CA TYR A 49 20.22 -9.22 2.14
C TYR A 49 21.05 -10.11 3.06
N GLU A 50 20.48 -11.20 3.58
CA GLU A 50 21.17 -12.15 4.47
C GLU A 50 22.33 -12.89 3.78
N ARG A 51 22.23 -13.09 2.46
CA ARG A 51 23.32 -13.66 1.64
C ARG A 51 24.44 -12.66 1.35
N GLY A 52 24.20 -11.36 1.51
CA GLY A 52 25.17 -10.32 1.17
C GLY A 52 25.27 -10.03 -0.33
N ASP A 53 24.27 -10.42 -1.12
CA ASP A 53 24.27 -10.25 -2.58
C ASP A 53 23.97 -8.80 -3.01
N PHE A 54 23.44 -7.96 -2.11
CA PHE A 54 23.14 -6.57 -2.45
C PHE A 54 24.41 -5.69 -2.50
N PRO A 55 24.53 -4.80 -3.51
CA PRO A 55 25.62 -3.83 -3.62
C PRO A 55 25.40 -2.62 -2.69
N ILE A 56 24.92 -2.84 -1.46
CA ILE A 56 24.63 -1.78 -0.48
C ILE A 56 25.38 -2.02 0.83
N ALA A 57 25.70 -0.94 1.54
CA ALA A 57 26.29 -0.94 2.87
C ALA A 57 25.63 0.13 3.74
N LEU A 58 25.66 -0.06 5.06
CA LEU A 58 25.22 0.98 6.00
C LEU A 58 26.32 2.02 6.12
N GLU A 59 26.02 3.29 5.83
CA GLU A 59 26.90 4.40 6.10
C GLU A 59 26.30 5.25 7.24
N HIS A 60 27.09 5.41 8.31
CA HIS A 60 26.73 6.31 9.41
C HIS A 60 27.38 7.66 9.15
N ASP A 61 26.58 8.61 8.66
CA ASP A 61 27.00 10.01 8.58
C ASP A 61 26.54 10.76 9.84
N THR A 62 27.25 11.83 10.19
CA THR A 62 26.91 12.71 11.32
C THR A 62 25.55 13.40 11.16
N LYS A 63 25.01 13.43 9.94
CA LYS A 63 23.68 13.96 9.60
C LYS A 63 22.55 12.91 9.57
N GLY A 64 22.87 11.63 9.73
CA GLY A 64 21.90 10.52 9.74
C GLY A 64 22.38 9.27 9.01
N ASN A 65 21.53 8.24 9.01
CA ASN A 65 21.82 6.98 8.33
C ASN A 65 21.57 7.13 6.82
N ARG A 66 22.56 6.74 6.00
CA ARG A 66 22.44 6.66 4.54
C ARG A 66 22.87 5.27 4.07
N ILE A 67 22.46 4.91 2.86
CA ILE A 67 22.95 3.70 2.21
C ILE A 67 24.11 4.10 1.30
N ALA A 68 25.25 3.41 1.46
CA ALA A 68 26.37 3.53 0.55
C ALA A 68 26.27 2.43 -0.52
N TRP A 69 26.25 2.83 -1.78
CA TRP A 69 26.24 1.91 -2.90
C TRP A 69 27.66 1.50 -3.24
N LYS A 70 27.93 0.18 -3.25
CA LYS A 70 29.23 -0.40 -3.63
C LYS A 70 29.48 -0.32 -5.14
N VAL A 71 28.41 -0.16 -5.92
CA VAL A 71 28.40 -0.06 -7.38
C VAL A 71 27.54 1.15 -7.74
N GLU A 72 28.00 1.95 -8.69
CA GLU A 72 27.23 3.08 -9.23
C GLU A 72 25.83 2.62 -9.68
N ILE A 73 24.80 3.37 -9.27
CA ILE A 73 23.40 3.01 -9.50
C ILE A 73 23.09 2.93 -11.01
N GLU A 74 23.72 3.80 -11.79
CA GLU A 74 23.59 3.88 -13.24
C GLU A 74 24.15 2.64 -13.95
N LYS A 75 24.98 1.82 -13.28
CA LYS A 75 25.54 0.58 -13.85
C LYS A 75 24.76 -0.67 -13.42
N LEU A 76 23.80 -0.54 -12.51
CA LEU A 76 22.99 -1.67 -12.05
C LEU A 76 22.01 -2.16 -13.13
N ASP A 77 21.71 -3.45 -13.07
CA ASP A 77 20.62 -4.05 -13.84
C ASP A 77 19.28 -3.87 -13.12
N TYR A 78 18.46 -2.97 -13.65
CA TYR A 78 17.16 -2.63 -13.09
C TYR A 78 16.16 -3.78 -13.18
N HIS A 79 16.28 -4.68 -14.15
CA HIS A 79 15.39 -5.84 -14.27
C HIS A 79 15.62 -6.82 -13.10
N HIS A 80 16.85 -6.88 -12.58
CA HIS A 80 17.19 -7.73 -11.45
C HIS A 80 16.93 -7.04 -10.10
N TYR A 81 17.49 -5.85 -9.90
CA TYR A 81 17.55 -5.24 -8.57
C TYR A 81 16.28 -4.49 -8.18
N LEU A 82 15.65 -3.74 -9.11
CA LEU A 82 14.51 -2.89 -8.75
C LEU A 82 13.31 -3.72 -8.23
N PRO A 83 12.91 -4.85 -8.88
CA PRO A 83 11.87 -5.70 -8.33
C PRO A 83 12.21 -6.31 -6.97
N LEU A 84 13.49 -6.62 -6.70
CA LEU A 84 13.93 -7.13 -5.41
C LEU A 84 13.77 -6.08 -4.29
N PHE A 85 14.14 -4.83 -4.55
CA PHE A 85 13.93 -3.73 -3.61
C PHE A 85 12.44 -3.46 -3.37
N TYR A 86 11.62 -3.51 -4.43
CA TYR A 86 10.17 -3.38 -4.31
C TYR A 86 9.51 -4.52 -3.51
N ASP A 87 10.01 -5.75 -3.61
CA ASP A 87 9.53 -6.87 -2.79
C ASP A 87 9.81 -6.62 -1.30
N GLY A 88 10.91 -5.92 -0.99
CA GLY A 88 11.27 -5.47 0.35
C GLY A 88 10.34 -4.42 0.96
N LEU A 89 9.43 -3.80 0.20
CA LEU A 89 8.45 -2.83 0.75
C LEU A 89 7.51 -3.45 1.79
N CYS A 90 7.36 -4.78 1.77
CA CYS A 90 6.57 -5.51 2.77
C CYS A 90 7.30 -5.65 4.12
N GLU A 91 8.61 -5.40 4.17
CA GLU A 91 9.41 -5.53 5.38
C GLU A 91 9.08 -4.41 6.38
N THR A 92 9.03 -4.79 7.65
CA THR A 92 8.72 -3.89 8.79
C THR A 92 9.79 -3.96 9.88
N VAL A 93 10.78 -4.83 9.71
CA VAL A 93 11.82 -5.11 10.71
C VAL A 93 13.09 -4.37 10.31
N HIS A 94 13.70 -3.66 11.25
CA HIS A 94 15.03 -3.07 11.07
C HIS A 94 16.10 -4.18 11.07
N PRO A 95 17.11 -4.15 10.17
CA PRO A 95 17.45 -3.08 9.23
C PRO A 95 16.78 -3.18 7.85
N TYR A 96 16.07 -4.27 7.56
CA TYR A 96 15.55 -4.58 6.23
C TYR A 96 14.63 -3.49 5.65
N GLU A 97 13.69 -2.98 6.47
CA GLU A 97 12.77 -1.94 5.99
C GLU A 97 13.49 -0.65 5.55
N PHE A 98 14.60 -0.30 6.21
CA PHE A 98 15.36 0.91 5.92
C PHE A 98 16.10 0.77 4.58
N PHE A 99 16.79 -0.35 4.39
CA PHE A 99 17.50 -0.63 3.14
C PHE A 99 16.56 -0.78 1.95
N ALA A 100 15.40 -1.44 2.14
CA ALA A 100 14.41 -1.57 1.08
C ALA A 100 13.90 -0.19 0.62
N ARG A 101 13.49 0.66 1.57
CA ARG A 101 12.94 1.99 1.27
C ARG A 101 13.96 2.92 0.63
N GLN A 102 15.15 3.02 1.20
CA GLN A 102 16.21 3.87 0.65
C GLN A 102 16.69 3.35 -0.71
N GLY A 103 16.82 2.03 -0.86
CA GLY A 103 17.21 1.42 -2.12
C GLY A 103 16.22 1.71 -3.25
N VAL A 104 14.92 1.63 -2.99
CA VAL A 104 13.90 2.03 -3.97
C VAL A 104 14.03 3.51 -4.31
N HIS A 105 14.15 4.39 -3.30
CA HIS A 105 14.24 5.83 -3.51
C HIS A 105 15.44 6.20 -4.40
N ASP A 106 16.63 5.73 -4.06
CA ASP A 106 17.85 6.03 -4.82
C ASP A 106 17.79 5.48 -6.26
N MET A 107 17.24 4.28 -6.44
CA MET A 107 17.09 3.70 -7.78
C MET A 107 16.03 4.44 -8.62
N LEU A 108 14.97 4.97 -8.03
CA LEU A 108 14.01 5.79 -8.77
C LEU A 108 14.59 7.16 -9.13
N GLU A 109 15.37 7.76 -8.23
CA GLU A 109 15.99 9.07 -8.46
C GLU A 109 17.06 9.02 -9.56
N HIS A 110 17.87 7.95 -9.61
CA HIS A 110 19.00 7.82 -10.54
C HIS A 110 18.74 6.85 -11.72
N GLY A 111 17.54 6.28 -11.82
CA GLY A 111 17.24 5.25 -12.82
C GLY A 111 16.93 5.75 -14.22
N GLY A 112 16.32 6.93 -14.33
CA GLY A 112 15.95 7.55 -15.60
C GLY A 112 15.21 6.57 -16.55
N SER A 113 15.68 6.45 -17.78
CA SER A 113 15.05 5.61 -18.82
C SER A 113 15.06 4.10 -18.54
N LYS A 114 15.79 3.63 -17.53
CA LYS A 114 15.82 2.20 -17.14
C LYS A 114 14.60 1.77 -16.33
N ILE A 115 13.82 2.70 -15.81
CA ILE A 115 12.66 2.41 -14.96
C ILE A 115 11.48 1.91 -15.80
N LEU A 116 11.21 2.58 -16.93
CA LEU A 116 10.08 2.31 -17.81
C LEU A 116 9.97 0.82 -18.25
N PRO A 117 11.05 0.15 -18.70
CA PRO A 117 10.99 -1.27 -19.10
C PRO A 117 10.64 -2.23 -17.96
N VAL A 118 10.85 -1.82 -16.70
CA VAL A 118 10.73 -2.70 -15.53
C VAL A 118 9.35 -2.60 -14.87
N ILE A 119 8.53 -1.60 -15.23
CA ILE A 119 7.18 -1.38 -14.69
C ILE A 119 6.34 -2.66 -14.56
N PRO A 120 6.25 -3.56 -15.57
CA PRO A 120 5.45 -4.79 -15.45
C PRO A 120 5.89 -5.70 -14.29
N GLN A 121 7.18 -5.69 -13.95
CA GLN A 121 7.75 -6.52 -12.88
C GLN A 121 7.47 -5.95 -11.49
N LEU A 122 7.21 -4.63 -11.37
CA LEU A 122 6.95 -3.96 -10.09
C LEU A 122 5.50 -4.16 -9.61
N ILE A 123 4.57 -4.49 -10.52
CA ILE A 123 3.13 -4.58 -10.22
C ILE A 123 2.83 -5.60 -9.13
N ILE A 124 3.46 -6.77 -9.18
CA ILE A 124 3.23 -7.85 -8.19
C ILE A 124 3.77 -7.48 -6.81
N PRO A 125 5.03 -7.03 -6.66
CA PRO A 125 5.54 -6.48 -5.40
C PRO A 125 4.67 -5.37 -4.80
N ILE A 126 4.27 -4.37 -5.60
CA ILE A 126 3.40 -3.26 -5.15
C ILE A 126 2.07 -3.82 -4.62
N LYS A 127 1.44 -4.69 -5.40
CA LYS A 127 0.19 -5.33 -5.01
C LYS A 127 0.34 -6.13 -3.71
N ASN A 128 1.44 -6.86 -3.54
CA ASN A 128 1.69 -7.64 -2.32
C ASN A 128 1.84 -6.73 -1.10
N ALA A 129 2.61 -5.63 -1.22
CA ALA A 129 2.82 -4.66 -0.15
C ALA A 129 1.50 -4.02 0.29
N LEU A 130 0.68 -3.54 -0.65
CA LEU A 130 -0.63 -2.96 -0.33
C LEU A 130 -1.59 -3.99 0.31
N ASN A 131 -1.54 -5.25 -0.15
CA ASN A 131 -2.38 -6.33 0.38
C ASN A 131 -2.02 -6.78 1.80
N THR A 132 -0.88 -6.35 2.37
CA THR A 132 -0.57 -6.56 3.79
C THR A 132 -1.58 -5.89 4.72
N ARG A 133 -2.31 -4.87 4.24
CA ARG A 133 -3.25 -4.07 5.05
C ARG A 133 -2.59 -3.47 6.30
N ASN A 134 -1.27 -3.33 6.27
CA ASN A 134 -0.49 -2.71 7.32
C ASN A 134 -0.33 -1.23 6.99
N ARG A 135 -0.79 -0.35 7.89
CA ARG A 135 -0.83 1.10 7.68
C ARG A 135 0.54 1.69 7.28
N PRO A 136 1.62 1.51 8.07
CA PRO A 136 2.97 1.94 7.69
C PRO A 136 3.44 1.47 6.29
N VAL A 137 3.16 0.21 5.94
CA VAL A 137 3.55 -0.37 4.64
C VAL A 137 2.78 0.28 3.51
N ILE A 138 1.46 0.48 3.68
CA ILE A 138 0.62 1.18 2.71
C ILE A 138 1.11 2.61 2.51
N CYS A 139 1.33 3.37 3.59
CA CYS A 139 1.83 4.75 3.50
C CYS A 139 3.17 4.82 2.75
N THR A 140 4.10 3.92 3.07
CA THR A 140 5.39 3.85 2.38
C THR A 140 5.21 3.53 0.90
N THR A 141 4.37 2.55 0.58
CA THR A 141 4.13 2.12 -0.80
C THR A 141 3.47 3.24 -1.62
N LEU A 142 2.54 4.00 -1.04
CA LEU A 142 1.92 5.15 -1.69
C LEU A 142 2.91 6.28 -1.98
N LYS A 143 3.83 6.57 -1.06
CA LYS A 143 4.92 7.55 -1.28
C LYS A 143 5.86 7.09 -2.39
N VAL A 144 6.22 5.80 -2.41
CA VAL A 144 7.01 5.19 -3.48
C VAL A 144 6.28 5.25 -4.83
N LEU A 145 4.97 5.05 -4.86
CA LEU A 145 4.17 5.18 -6.07
C LEU A 145 4.12 6.61 -6.59
N GLN A 146 4.05 7.61 -5.71
CA GLN A 146 4.16 9.03 -6.09
C GLN A 146 5.53 9.34 -6.71
N HIS A 147 6.62 8.83 -6.12
CA HIS A 147 7.97 8.97 -6.67
C HIS A 147 8.12 8.24 -8.02
N LEU A 148 7.55 7.04 -8.15
CA LEU A 148 7.61 6.25 -9.37
C LEU A 148 7.03 7.00 -10.58
N VAL A 149 5.84 7.59 -10.46
CA VAL A 149 5.18 8.25 -11.59
C VAL A 149 5.86 9.54 -12.05
N VAL A 150 6.71 10.14 -11.21
CA VAL A 150 7.50 11.33 -11.55
C VAL A 150 8.96 11.00 -11.90
N SER A 151 9.38 9.75 -11.74
CA SER A 151 10.79 9.35 -11.86
C SER A 151 11.34 9.36 -13.30
N ALA A 152 10.48 9.13 -14.30
CA ALA A 152 10.88 9.15 -15.71
C ALA A 152 9.68 9.37 -16.64
N ASP A 153 9.96 9.83 -17.86
CA ASP A 153 8.95 10.04 -18.90
C ASP A 153 8.17 8.76 -19.21
N MET A 154 6.88 8.91 -19.49
CA MET A 154 5.93 7.83 -19.83
C MET A 154 5.70 6.76 -18.74
N VAL A 155 6.31 6.87 -17.56
CA VAL A 155 6.09 5.88 -16.47
C VAL A 155 4.65 5.91 -15.99
N GLY A 156 4.05 7.10 -15.83
CA GLY A 156 2.66 7.24 -15.44
C GLY A 156 1.69 6.60 -16.44
N GLU A 157 1.87 6.87 -17.73
CA GLU A 157 1.08 6.26 -18.81
C GLU A 157 1.24 4.73 -18.84
N ALA A 158 2.46 4.22 -18.66
CA ALA A 158 2.74 2.79 -18.61
C ALA A 158 2.08 2.09 -17.40
N LEU A 159 1.70 2.84 -16.36
CA LEU A 159 1.06 2.30 -15.15
C LEU A 159 -0.45 2.10 -15.34
N VAL A 160 -1.10 2.84 -16.24
CA VAL A 160 -2.56 2.84 -16.45
C VAL A 160 -3.15 1.44 -16.66
N PRO A 161 -2.58 0.54 -17.50
CA PRO A 161 -3.11 -0.81 -17.69
C PRO A 161 -3.15 -1.69 -16.42
N TYR A 162 -2.41 -1.28 -15.39
CA TYR A 162 -2.24 -2.00 -14.13
C TYR A 162 -3.05 -1.42 -12.97
N TYR A 163 -3.78 -0.31 -13.16
CA TYR A 163 -4.65 0.27 -12.14
C TYR A 163 -5.65 -0.73 -11.56
N ARG A 164 -6.19 -1.62 -12.40
CA ARG A 164 -7.06 -2.75 -12.00
C ARG A 164 -6.46 -3.71 -10.97
N GLN A 165 -5.13 -3.80 -10.89
CA GLN A 165 -4.45 -4.69 -9.96
C GLN A 165 -4.08 -3.99 -8.64
N ILE A 166 -3.84 -2.68 -8.70
CA ILE A 166 -3.26 -1.89 -7.60
C ILE A 166 -4.34 -1.12 -6.84
N LEU A 167 -5.26 -0.46 -7.54
CA LEU A 167 -6.23 0.48 -6.93
C LEU A 167 -7.32 -0.16 -6.05
N PRO A 168 -7.81 -1.41 -6.26
CA PRO A 168 -8.91 -1.95 -5.46
C PRO A 168 -8.66 -1.96 -3.95
N ILE A 169 -7.41 -2.12 -3.52
CA ILE A 169 -7.05 -2.11 -2.09
C ILE A 169 -7.16 -0.71 -1.48
N LEU A 170 -6.89 0.34 -2.27
CA LEU A 170 -6.97 1.73 -1.81
C LEU A 170 -8.41 2.14 -1.52
N ASN A 171 -9.37 1.59 -2.28
CA ASN A 171 -10.80 1.86 -2.07
C ASN A 171 -11.27 1.45 -0.66
N ILE A 172 -10.67 0.40 -0.06
CA ILE A 172 -10.97 0.00 1.31
C ILE A 172 -10.55 1.09 2.31
N PHE A 173 -9.40 1.73 2.09
CA PHE A 173 -8.79 2.66 3.04
C PHE A 173 -9.04 4.14 2.71
N LYS A 174 -9.71 4.45 1.59
CA LYS A 174 -9.91 5.82 1.11
C LYS A 174 -10.62 6.72 2.12
N ASN A 175 -11.62 6.18 2.83
CA ASN A 175 -12.39 6.94 3.83
C ASN A 175 -11.78 6.85 5.25
N ASN A 176 -10.59 6.27 5.40
CA ASN A 176 -9.95 6.08 6.70
C ASN A 176 -9.17 7.33 7.12
N ASN A 177 -9.89 8.44 7.26
CA ASN A 177 -9.32 9.70 7.72
C ASN A 177 -9.37 9.81 9.25
N LEU A 178 -8.33 10.40 9.82
CA LEU A 178 -8.33 10.83 11.21
C LEU A 178 -9.25 12.05 11.32
N ASN A 179 -10.46 11.85 11.85
CA ASN A 179 -11.34 12.97 12.18
C ASN A 179 -10.93 13.57 13.53
N SER A 180 -10.10 14.61 13.50
CA SER A 180 -9.60 15.30 14.70
C SER A 180 -10.58 16.33 15.28
N GLY A 181 -11.77 16.52 14.69
CA GLY A 181 -12.74 17.53 15.14
C GLY A 181 -12.15 18.95 15.08
N ASP A 182 -12.29 19.73 16.16
CA ASP A 182 -11.64 21.04 16.34
C ASP A 182 -10.15 20.94 16.75
N GLY A 183 -9.62 19.72 16.88
CA GLY A 183 -8.22 19.48 17.19
C GLY A 183 -7.33 19.63 15.96
N ILE A 184 -6.26 20.42 16.08
CA ILE A 184 -5.21 20.52 15.05
C ILE A 184 -4.41 19.22 15.03
N ASP A 185 -4.35 18.54 13.89
CA ASP A 185 -3.52 17.36 13.72
C ASP A 185 -2.04 17.74 13.51
N TYR A 186 -1.24 17.58 14.55
CA TYR A 186 0.22 17.83 14.50
C TYR A 186 0.99 16.73 13.75
N SER A 187 0.35 15.62 13.36
CA SER A 187 1.01 14.51 12.63
C SER A 187 1.10 14.73 11.11
N GLN A 188 0.55 15.85 10.60
CA GLN A 188 0.63 16.22 9.18
C GLN A 188 2.08 16.22 8.64
N GLN A 189 3.05 16.65 9.45
CA GLN A 189 4.46 16.67 9.04
C GLN A 189 5.01 15.27 8.70
N LYS A 190 4.47 14.20 9.31
CA LYS A 190 4.87 12.81 9.04
C LYS A 190 4.12 12.16 7.87
N ARG A 191 3.06 12.81 7.35
CA ARG A 191 2.17 12.30 6.29
C ARG A 191 1.73 10.86 6.58
N GLU A 192 1.11 10.66 7.74
CA GLU A 192 0.62 9.35 8.23
C GLU A 192 -0.88 9.12 7.96
N ASN A 193 -1.64 10.17 7.59
CA ASN A 193 -3.03 10.00 7.19
C ASN A 193 -3.11 9.28 5.83
N ILE A 194 -3.72 8.09 5.85
CA ILE A 194 -3.81 7.23 4.67
C ILE A 194 -4.77 7.79 3.63
N GLY A 195 -5.92 8.36 4.04
CA GLY A 195 -6.90 8.82 3.05
C GLY A 195 -6.39 10.02 2.26
N ASP A 196 -5.75 10.99 2.92
CA ASP A 196 -5.11 12.13 2.26
C ASP A 196 -4.00 11.67 1.30
N LEU A 197 -3.18 10.69 1.74
CA LEU A 197 -2.10 10.15 0.92
C LEU A 197 -2.64 9.36 -0.28
N ILE A 198 -3.74 8.63 -0.12
CA ILE A 198 -4.43 7.96 -1.23
C ILE A 198 -4.91 9.00 -2.24
N GLN A 199 -5.57 10.07 -1.76
CA GLN A 199 -6.08 11.12 -2.64
C GLN A 199 -4.94 11.76 -3.44
N GLU A 200 -3.86 12.15 -2.78
CA GLU A 200 -2.68 12.72 -3.44
C GLU A 200 -2.03 11.75 -4.44
N THR A 201 -1.95 10.46 -4.12
CA THR A 201 -1.44 9.46 -5.07
C THR A 201 -2.34 9.31 -6.29
N LEU A 202 -3.68 9.32 -6.12
CA LEU A 202 -4.62 9.24 -7.25
C LEU A 202 -4.52 10.48 -8.14
N GLU A 203 -4.33 11.66 -7.56
CA GLU A 203 -4.10 12.90 -8.32
C GLU A 203 -2.78 12.87 -9.07
N ALA A 204 -1.71 12.35 -8.45
CA ALA A 204 -0.43 12.16 -9.13
C ALA A 204 -0.56 11.18 -10.31
N PHE A 205 -1.37 10.14 -10.17
CA PHE A 205 -1.67 9.18 -11.24
C PHE A 205 -2.49 9.79 -12.38
N GLU A 206 -3.44 10.67 -12.08
CA GLU A 206 -4.19 11.40 -13.09
C GLU A 206 -3.30 12.40 -13.84
N LYS A 207 -2.47 13.18 -13.12
CA LYS A 207 -1.59 14.20 -13.69
C LYS A 207 -0.53 13.64 -14.65
N HIS A 208 0.00 12.44 -14.37
CA HIS A 208 1.10 11.84 -15.15
C HIS A 208 0.66 10.65 -16.01
N GLY A 209 -0.60 10.23 -15.93
CA GLY A 209 -1.11 9.02 -16.59
C GLY A 209 -1.68 9.23 -18.00
N GLY A 210 -1.70 10.46 -18.50
CA GLY A 210 -2.27 10.79 -19.81
C GLY A 210 -3.81 10.83 -19.84
N GLU A 211 -4.38 10.93 -21.04
CA GLU A 211 -5.82 11.19 -21.26
C GLU A 211 -6.74 10.11 -20.67
N ASP A 212 -6.33 8.84 -20.73
CA ASP A 212 -7.14 7.69 -20.28
C ASP A 212 -7.02 7.42 -18.76
N ALA A 213 -6.16 8.14 -18.04
CA ALA A 213 -5.89 7.87 -16.63
C ALA A 213 -7.15 8.02 -15.77
N PHE A 214 -7.89 9.12 -15.94
CA PHE A 214 -9.07 9.42 -15.13
C PHE A 214 -10.15 8.33 -15.27
N ILE A 215 -10.46 7.89 -16.49
CA ILE A 215 -11.49 6.87 -16.75
C ILE A 215 -11.12 5.55 -16.06
N ASN A 216 -9.85 5.15 -16.14
CA ASN A 216 -9.36 3.92 -15.51
C ASN A 216 -9.36 4.02 -13.97
N ILE A 217 -8.99 5.19 -13.41
CA ILE A 217 -9.07 5.45 -11.97
C ILE A 217 -10.52 5.41 -11.50
N LYS A 218 -11.43 6.11 -12.18
CA LYS A 218 -12.86 6.20 -11.83
C LYS A 218 -13.55 4.84 -11.86
N TYR A 219 -13.17 3.98 -12.81
CA TYR A 219 -13.69 2.61 -12.90
C TYR A 219 -13.30 1.76 -11.68
N MET A 220 -12.11 1.98 -11.12
CA MET A 220 -11.61 1.23 -9.96
C MET A 220 -11.95 1.86 -8.60
N VAL A 221 -12.04 3.19 -8.56
CA VAL A 221 -12.37 4.00 -7.38
C VAL A 221 -13.54 4.93 -7.74
N PRO A 222 -14.80 4.44 -7.64
CA PRO A 222 -15.97 5.21 -8.08
C PRO A 222 -16.16 6.55 -7.37
N THR A 223 -15.64 6.69 -6.15
CA THR A 223 -15.71 7.90 -5.33
C THR A 223 -14.62 8.93 -5.67
N TYR A 224 -13.74 8.68 -6.63
CA TYR A 224 -12.70 9.63 -7.04
C TYR A 224 -13.29 10.71 -7.95
N GLU A 225 -12.88 11.96 -7.76
CA GLU A 225 -13.24 13.11 -8.57
C GLU A 225 -11.98 13.69 -9.21
N SER A 226 -12.10 14.15 -10.46
CA SER A 226 -10.96 14.61 -11.25
C SER A 226 -10.35 15.86 -10.62
N CYS A 227 -9.01 15.91 -10.54
CA CYS A 227 -8.30 17.12 -10.11
C CYS A 227 -7.95 18.07 -11.25
N MET A 228 -8.16 17.66 -12.51
CA MET A 228 -7.78 18.43 -13.71
C MET A 228 -8.97 19.17 -14.34
N LEU A 229 -10.21 18.81 -13.98
CA LEU A 229 -11.45 19.37 -14.53
C LEU A 229 -12.07 20.46 -13.63
N ASN A 230 -11.33 20.98 -12.65
CA ASN A 230 -11.77 22.02 -11.72
C ASN A 230 -11.21 23.40 -12.05
#